data_AF-A0A4Q6AGA6-F1
#
_entry.id   AF-A0A4Q6AGA6-F1
#
_cell.length_a   1.000
_cell.length_b   1.000
_cell.length_c   1.000
_cell.angle_alpha   90.00
_cell.angle_beta   90.00
_cell.angle_gamma   90.00
#
_symmetry.space_group_name_H-M   'P 1'
#
loop_
_entity.id
_entity.type
_entity.pdbx_description
1 polymer ?
#
loop_
_entity_poly.entity_id
_entity_poly.type
_entity_poly.pdbx_seq_one_letter_code
_entity_poly.pdbx_strand_id
1 'polypeptide(L)'
;MRFMGEAELVDILRKTSLHFEGNRTDSQTAYDNLPEDYQKELLPAIVAFEVEVEEIDTVFKLSQNRDEESFHNIVGKLEAQGGEAKGVAEEMKKRADALFGCPHKSNS
;
A
#
# COMPACT_ATOMS: atom_id res chain seq x y z
N MET A 1 -6.04 -16.61 -0.71
CA MET A 1 -4.56 -16.76 -0.72
C MET A 1 -4.20 -18.00 -1.53
N ARG A 2 -3.32 -17.87 -2.52
CA ARG A 2 -2.92 -18.92 -3.47
C ARG A 2 -1.40 -19.08 -3.44
N PHE A 3 -0.88 -20.31 -3.37
CA PHE A 3 0.55 -20.54 -3.56
C PHE A 3 0.89 -20.52 -5.05
N MET A 4 2.04 -19.94 -5.38
CA MET A 4 2.48 -19.72 -6.74
C MET A 4 3.51 -20.79 -7.16
N GLY A 5 3.53 -21.12 -8.44
CA GLY A 5 4.53 -22.03 -9.00
C GLY A 5 5.91 -21.38 -9.17
N GLU A 6 6.91 -22.18 -9.54
CA GLU A 6 8.28 -21.70 -9.73
C GLU A 6 8.38 -20.60 -10.79
N ALA A 7 7.71 -20.75 -11.94
CA ALA A 7 7.72 -19.72 -12.99
C ALA A 7 7.12 -18.38 -12.51
N GLU A 8 6.05 -18.44 -11.72
CA GLU A 8 5.42 -17.27 -11.11
C GLU A 8 6.32 -16.62 -10.04
N LEU A 9 7.04 -17.43 -9.24
CA LEU A 9 8.05 -16.96 -8.29
C LEU A 9 9.19 -16.22 -9.02
N VAL A 10 9.71 -16.79 -10.10
CA VAL A 10 10.76 -16.16 -10.93
C VAL A 10 10.32 -14.79 -11.41
N ASP A 11 9.09 -14.68 -11.93
CA ASP A 11 8.56 -13.41 -12.43
C ASP A 11 8.42 -12.35 -11.32
N ILE A 12 8.01 -12.75 -10.11
CA ILE A 12 7.96 -11.85 -8.96
C ILE A 12 9.35 -11.42 -8.52
N LEU A 13 10.33 -12.32 -8.47
CA LEU A 13 11.71 -12.00 -8.09
C LEU A 13 12.34 -11.02 -9.10
N ARG A 14 12.11 -11.21 -10.40
CA ARG A 14 12.50 -10.25 -11.44
C ARG A 14 11.89 -8.87 -11.22
N LYS A 15 10.56 -8.80 -11.08
CA LYS A 15 9.85 -7.53 -10.87
C LYS A 15 10.31 -6.82 -9.60
N THR A 16 10.45 -7.56 -8.51
CA THR A 16 10.83 -7.02 -7.19
C THR A 16 12.27 -6.51 -7.20
N SER A 17 13.23 -7.31 -7.67
CA SER A 17 14.64 -6.89 -7.74
C SER A 17 14.79 -5.65 -8.63
N LEU A 18 14.16 -5.65 -9.81
CA LEU A 18 14.22 -4.53 -10.73
C LEU A 18 13.58 -3.25 -10.14
N HIS A 19 12.48 -3.37 -9.40
CA HIS A 19 11.84 -2.25 -8.72
C HIS A 19 12.78 -1.56 -7.72
N PHE A 20 13.44 -2.33 -6.85
CA PHE A 20 14.38 -1.78 -5.86
C PHE A 20 15.68 -1.26 -6.46
N GLU A 21 16.06 -1.72 -7.66
CA GLU A 21 17.20 -1.21 -8.41
C GLU A 21 16.89 0.06 -9.24
N GLY A 22 15.66 0.59 -9.14
CA GLY A 22 15.23 1.77 -9.87
C GLY A 22 15.00 1.51 -11.36
N ASN A 23 14.54 0.31 -11.71
CA ASN A 23 14.32 -0.17 -13.09
C ASN A 23 15.58 -0.25 -13.96
N ARG A 24 16.76 -0.32 -13.34
CA ARG A 24 18.04 -0.48 -14.02
C ARG A 24 18.33 -1.95 -14.29
N THR A 25 18.10 -2.38 -15.53
CA THR A 25 18.30 -3.77 -15.97
C THR A 25 19.77 -4.18 -16.03
N ASP A 26 20.70 -3.24 -16.00
CA ASP A 26 22.15 -3.46 -15.97
C ASP A 26 22.71 -3.63 -14.55
N SER A 27 21.86 -3.52 -13.51
CA SER A 27 22.31 -3.71 -12.13
C SER A 27 22.72 -5.16 -11.87
N GLN A 28 23.88 -5.37 -11.25
CA GLN A 28 24.41 -6.72 -10.94
C GLN A 28 23.51 -7.52 -9.99
N THR A 29 22.66 -6.83 -9.24
CA THR A 29 21.71 -7.40 -8.27
C THR A 29 20.31 -7.62 -8.86
N ALA A 30 20.07 -7.21 -10.11
CA ALA A 30 18.85 -7.59 -10.82
C ALA A 30 18.82 -9.10 -11.02
N TYR A 31 17.65 -9.73 -10.84
CA TYR A 31 17.52 -11.19 -10.86
C TYR A 31 18.17 -11.86 -12.08
N ASP A 32 17.95 -11.30 -13.27
CA ASP A 32 18.47 -11.86 -14.53
C ASP A 32 20.00 -11.76 -14.66
N ASN A 33 20.65 -10.93 -13.85
CA ASN A 33 22.11 -10.77 -13.82
C ASN A 33 22.78 -11.60 -12.70
N LEU A 34 21.99 -12.30 -11.88
CA LEU A 34 22.52 -13.18 -10.84
C LEU A 34 23.13 -14.45 -11.46
N PRO A 35 24.21 -15.02 -10.87
CA PRO A 35 24.75 -16.29 -11.31
C PRO A 35 23.70 -17.42 -11.28
N GLU A 36 23.70 -18.29 -12.28
CA GLU A 36 22.71 -19.38 -12.37
C GLU A 36 22.70 -20.30 -11.14
N ASP A 37 23.88 -20.61 -10.58
CA ASP A 37 23.97 -21.48 -9.40
C ASP A 37 23.33 -20.83 -8.18
N TYR A 38 23.46 -19.51 -8.05
CA TYR A 38 22.80 -18.75 -7.00
C TYR A 38 21.27 -18.77 -7.18
N GLN A 39 20.78 -18.63 -8.41
CA GLN A 39 19.34 -18.72 -8.70
C GLN A 39 18.78 -20.11 -8.35
N LYS A 40 19.51 -21.19 -8.69
CA LYS A 40 19.12 -22.59 -8.42
C LYS A 40 19.04 -22.90 -6.93
N GLU A 41 19.95 -22.34 -6.12
CA GLU A 41 19.91 -22.48 -4.66
C GLU A 41 18.82 -21.61 -4.01
N LEU A 42 18.54 -20.44 -4.57
CA LEU A 42 17.58 -19.48 -4.03
C LEU A 42 16.13 -19.93 -4.22
N LEU A 43 15.76 -20.41 -5.42
CA LEU A 43 14.38 -20.77 -5.75
C LEU A 43 13.72 -21.77 -4.77
N PRO A 44 14.34 -22.91 -4.40
CA PRO A 44 13.72 -23.85 -3.47
C PRO A 44 13.62 -23.32 -2.02
N ALA A 45 14.32 -22.23 -1.69
CA ALA A 45 14.30 -21.62 -0.36
C ALA A 45 13.18 -20.59 -0.19
N ILE A 46 12.46 -20.23 -1.27
CA ILE A 46 11.44 -19.18 -1.26
C ILE A 46 10.09 -19.78 -1.63
N VAL A 47 9.08 -19.52 -0.79
CA VAL A 47 7.68 -19.86 -1.10
C VAL A 47 6.96 -18.60 -1.55
N ALA A 48 6.51 -18.56 -2.80
CA ALA A 48 5.68 -17.49 -3.32
C ALA A 48 4.19 -17.75 -3.06
N PHE A 49 3.48 -16.69 -2.69
CA PHE A 49 2.04 -16.70 -2.54
C PHE A 49 1.44 -15.38 -3.01
N GLU A 50 0.19 -15.46 -3.42
CA GLU A 50 -0.63 -14.35 -3.86
C GLU A 50 -1.79 -14.15 -2.88
N VAL A 51 -2.02 -12.89 -2.53
CA VAL A 51 -3.19 -12.46 -1.76
C VAL A 51 -4.02 -11.59 -2.68
N GLU A 52 -5.19 -12.10 -3.05
CA GLU A 52 -6.22 -11.30 -3.72
C GLU A 52 -6.82 -10.34 -2.70
N VAL A 53 -6.83 -9.06 -3.05
CA VAL A 53 -7.41 -8.01 -2.21
C VAL A 53 -8.90 -7.94 -2.53
N GLU A 54 -9.72 -8.53 -1.66
CA GLU A 54 -11.18 -8.47 -1.79
C GLU A 54 -11.74 -7.11 -1.34
N GLU A 55 -11.20 -6.60 -0.23
CA GLU A 55 -11.59 -5.31 0.36
C GLU A 55 -10.40 -4.70 1.11
N ILE A 56 -10.30 -3.36 1.09
CA ILE A 56 -9.28 -2.62 1.84
C ILE A 56 -9.99 -1.84 2.95
N ASP A 57 -10.05 -2.43 4.13
CA ASP A 57 -10.57 -1.77 5.31
C ASP A 57 -9.49 -0.95 6.02
N THR A 58 -9.54 0.36 5.82
CA THR A 58 -8.70 1.30 6.57
C THR A 58 -9.36 1.62 7.91
N VAL A 59 -8.85 1.07 9.02
CA VAL A 59 -9.23 1.55 10.36
C VAL A 59 -8.52 2.87 10.62
N PHE A 60 -9.04 3.95 10.05
CA PHE A 60 -8.68 5.29 10.45
C PHE A 60 -9.20 5.51 11.87
N LYS A 61 -8.38 5.21 12.89
CA LYS A 61 -8.63 5.64 14.27
C LYS A 61 -8.44 7.15 14.38
N LEU A 62 -9.28 7.90 13.67
CA LEU A 62 -9.37 9.36 13.70
C LEU A 62 -10.20 9.84 14.88
N SER A 63 -10.04 9.16 16.03
CA SER A 63 -10.73 9.49 17.28
C SER A 63 -12.22 9.75 17.07
N GLN A 64 -13.01 8.69 17.02
CA GLN A 64 -14.48 8.71 16.89
C GLN A 64 -15.21 9.42 18.07
N ASN A 65 -14.50 10.28 18.80
CA ASN A 65 -14.95 11.11 19.91
C ASN A 65 -14.43 12.57 19.80
N ARG A 66 -13.94 13.00 18.63
CA ARG A 66 -13.33 14.32 18.43
C ARG A 66 -14.22 15.23 17.59
N ASP A 67 -14.28 16.47 18.02
CA ASP A 67 -14.85 17.61 17.31
C ASP A 67 -14.21 17.85 15.93
N GLU A 68 -14.91 18.61 15.10
CA GLU A 68 -14.51 19.01 13.75
C GLU A 68 -13.12 19.69 13.71
N GLU A 69 -12.78 20.48 14.74
CA GLU A 69 -11.50 21.18 14.87
C GLU A 69 -10.32 20.19 14.95
N SER A 70 -10.48 19.15 15.75
CA SER A 70 -9.51 18.07 15.89
C SER A 70 -9.27 17.31 14.59
N PHE A 71 -10.33 17.10 13.80
CA PHE A 71 -10.24 16.46 12.49
C PHE A 71 -9.41 17.33 11.52
N HIS A 72 -9.73 18.62 11.41
CA HIS A 72 -8.98 19.55 10.55
C HIS A 72 -7.51 19.68 10.95
N ASN A 73 -7.21 19.67 12.25
CA ASN A 73 -5.83 19.69 12.76
C ASN A 73 -5.01 18.46 12.35
N ILE A 74 -5.62 17.26 12.30
CA ILE A 74 -4.93 16.05 11.84
C ILE A 74 -4.68 16.11 10.33
N VAL A 75 -5.69 16.53 9.56
CA VAL A 75 -5.56 16.73 8.11
C VAL A 75 -4.38 17.66 7.83
N GLY A 76 -4.31 18.82 8.50
CA GLY A 76 -3.22 19.77 8.31
C GLY A 76 -1.83 19.20 8.64
N LYS A 77 -1.72 18.39 9.70
CA LYS A 77 -0.44 17.72 10.05
C LYS A 77 -0.03 16.68 9.00
N LEU A 78 -0.99 15.91 8.48
CA LEU A 78 -0.73 14.90 7.45
C LEU A 78 -0.35 15.54 6.10
N GLU A 79 -0.97 16.67 5.74
CA GLU A 79 -0.59 17.44 4.55
C GLU A 79 0.81 18.03 4.69
N ALA A 80 1.17 18.53 5.86
CA ALA A 80 2.50 19.06 6.13
C ALA A 80 3.58 17.98 6.16
N GLN A 81 3.24 16.74 6.55
CA GLN A 81 4.18 15.61 6.58
C GLN A 81 4.56 15.11 5.17
N GLY A 82 3.65 15.22 4.18
CA GLY A 82 3.91 14.85 2.79
C GLY A 82 4.09 13.34 2.55
N GLY A 83 4.45 12.96 1.32
CA GLY A 83 4.58 11.55 0.92
C GLY A 83 3.26 10.78 1.04
N GLU A 84 3.31 9.56 1.58
CA GLU A 84 2.14 8.70 1.80
C GLU A 84 1.08 9.35 2.72
N ALA A 85 1.51 10.22 3.64
CA ALA A 85 0.61 10.95 4.54
C ALA A 85 -0.33 11.91 3.79
N LYS A 86 0.08 12.40 2.61
CA LYS A 86 -0.77 13.27 1.78
C LYS A 86 -1.95 12.51 1.19
N GLY A 87 -1.74 11.27 0.73
CA GLY A 87 -2.82 10.43 0.22
C GLY A 87 -3.86 10.12 1.31
N VAL A 88 -3.40 9.93 2.54
CA VAL A 88 -4.28 9.79 3.71
C VAL A 88 -5.08 11.06 3.98
N ALA A 89 -4.45 12.24 3.93
CA ALA A 89 -5.13 13.51 4.13
C ALA A 89 -6.21 13.78 3.07
N GLU A 90 -5.93 13.46 1.81
CA GLU A 90 -6.90 13.59 0.70
C GLU A 90 -8.11 12.67 0.90
N GLU A 91 -7.89 11.44 1.34
CA GLU A 91 -8.97 10.49 1.61
C GLU A 91 -9.81 10.92 2.82
N MET A 92 -9.17 11.48 3.86
CA MET A 92 -9.88 12.08 4.99
C MET A 92 -10.80 13.22 4.54
N LYS A 93 -10.31 14.14 3.69
CA LYS A 93 -11.10 15.28 3.19
C LYS A 93 -12.37 14.84 2.46
N LYS A 94 -12.33 13.76 1.68
CA LYS A 94 -13.52 13.21 0.99
C LYS A 94 -14.61 12.74 1.95
N ARG A 95 -14.24 12.33 3.17
CA ARG A 95 -15.15 11.80 4.19
C ARG A 95 -15.65 12.87 5.16
N ALA A 96 -15.12 14.10 5.08
CA ALA A 96 -15.49 15.20 5.96
C ALA A 96 -17.00 15.51 5.88
N ASP A 97 -17.56 15.56 4.67
CA ASP A 97 -18.98 15.82 4.45
C ASP A 97 -19.89 14.73 5.01
N ALA A 98 -19.44 13.47 5.03
CA ALA A 98 -20.21 12.37 5.60
C ALA A 98 -20.14 12.33 7.14
N LEU A 99 -19.07 12.88 7.72
CA LEU A 99 -18.81 12.90 9.17
C LEU A 99 -19.38 14.16 9.86
N PHE A 100 -19.40 15.30 9.17
CA PHE A 100 -19.81 16.60 9.70
C PHE A 100 -20.95 17.27 8.91
N GLY A 101 -21.39 16.67 7.81
CA GLY A 101 -22.57 17.12 7.06
C GLY A 101 -23.84 16.97 7.91
N CYS A 102 -24.51 18.10 8.15
CA CYS A 102 -25.68 18.24 9.01
C CYS A 102 -26.83 17.26 8.66
N PRO A 103 -27.46 16.58 9.63
CA PRO A 103 -28.73 15.89 9.42
C PRO A 103 -29.90 16.85 9.64
N HIS A 104 -30.57 17.29 8.57
CA HIS A 104 -31.96 17.74 8.70
C HIS A 104 -32.74 17.59 7.39
N LYS A 105 -33.70 16.66 7.37
CA LYS A 105 -35.11 17.04 7.44
C LYS A 105 -35.91 15.94 8.16
N SER A 106 -36.50 16.33 9.28
CA SER A 106 -37.74 15.74 9.77
C SER A 106 -38.79 15.85 8.67
N ASN A 107 -39.39 14.72 8.29
CA ASN A 107 -40.70 14.75 7.65
C ASN A 107 -41.73 14.40 8.72
N SER A 108 -42.54 15.41 9.00
CA SER A 108 -43.85 15.40 9.65
C SER A 108 -44.79 14.33 9.11
#